data_AF-A0A396PVG4-F1
#
_entry.id   AF-A0A396PVG4-F1
#
_cell.length_a   1.000
_cell.length_b   1.000
_cell.length_c   1.000
_cell.angle_alpha   90.00
_cell.angle_beta   90.00
_cell.angle_gamma   90.00
#
_symmetry.space_group_name_H-M   'P 1'
#
loop_
_entity.id
_entity.type
_entity.pdbx_description
1 polymer ?
#
loop_
_entity_poly.entity_id
_entity_poly.type
_entity_poly.pdbx_seq_one_letter_code
_entity_poly.pdbx_strand_id
1 'polypeptide(L)'
;MPVIESLIRSEADGTISFGNYKLDTKSKLDNFEHAGDLYKIKTFYEITKLERNGSFVYESVPGTAVEHFSAKHDGVEFTVSGDKDAQITVQLEDDTEYEVYVDGVAVGGMKTNMSGKLVVSVELNEGVACQVKVVKR
;
A
#
# COMPACT_ATOMS: atom_id res chain seq x y z
N MET A 1 13.19 -9.18 -5.97
CA MET A 1 12.32 -9.35 -4.79
C MET A 1 11.07 -10.14 -5.18
N PRO A 2 10.43 -10.88 -4.25
CA PRO A 2 9.33 -11.77 -4.59
C PRO A 2 8.03 -11.00 -4.79
N VAL A 3 7.32 -11.27 -5.89
CA VAL A 3 5.92 -10.86 -6.05
C VAL A 3 5.01 -11.76 -5.20
N ILE A 4 3.81 -11.27 -4.85
CA ILE A 4 2.85 -12.06 -4.07
C ILE A 4 1.99 -12.90 -5.03
N GLU A 5 2.41 -14.14 -5.29
CA GLU A 5 1.70 -15.05 -6.21
C GLU A 5 0.24 -15.31 -5.79
N SER A 6 -0.03 -15.36 -4.48
CA SER A 6 -1.38 -15.51 -3.94
C SER A 6 -2.25 -14.24 -4.02
N LEU A 7 -1.74 -13.16 -4.62
CA LEU A 7 -2.28 -11.80 -4.67
C LEU A 7 -2.33 -11.09 -3.30
N ILE A 8 -2.59 -11.81 -2.22
CA ILE A 8 -2.57 -11.36 -0.83
C ILE A 8 -2.23 -12.53 0.09
N ARG A 9 -1.53 -12.26 1.20
CA ARG A 9 -1.23 -13.22 2.27
C ARG A 9 -1.09 -12.52 3.61
N SER A 10 -1.28 -13.27 4.69
CA SER A 10 -0.91 -12.84 6.04
C SER A 10 0.57 -13.14 6.30
N GLU A 11 1.23 -12.26 7.02
CA GLU A 11 2.61 -12.43 7.45
C GLU A 11 2.68 -12.91 8.91
N ALA A 12 3.82 -13.48 9.29
CA ALA A 12 4.03 -14.03 10.64
C ALA A 12 4.00 -12.96 11.76
N ASP A 13 4.25 -11.70 11.41
CA ASP A 13 4.19 -10.54 12.30
C ASP A 13 2.76 -9.97 12.46
N GLY A 14 1.77 -10.58 11.82
CA GLY A 14 0.38 -10.15 11.85
C GLY A 14 0.04 -9.04 10.87
N THR A 15 0.94 -8.68 9.95
CA THR A 15 0.64 -7.77 8.83
C THR A 15 0.11 -8.53 7.61
N ILE A 16 -0.18 -7.80 6.53
CA ILE A 16 -0.54 -8.39 5.24
C ILE A 16 0.43 -7.93 4.14
N SER A 17 0.69 -8.83 3.20
CA SER A 17 1.41 -8.52 1.96
C SER A 17 0.50 -8.80 0.77
N PHE A 18 0.53 -7.95 -0.24
CA PHE A 18 -0.39 -8.02 -1.37
C PHE A 18 0.19 -7.39 -2.63
N GLY A 19 -0.42 -7.68 -3.77
CA GLY A 19 -0.07 -7.07 -5.03
C GLY A 19 0.96 -7.88 -5.84
N ASN A 20 0.80 -7.77 -7.15
CA ASN A 20 1.67 -8.40 -8.13
C ASN A 20 1.61 -7.55 -9.41
N TYR A 21 2.64 -6.74 -9.61
CA TYR A 21 2.79 -5.85 -10.75
C TYR A 21 3.29 -6.57 -12.01
N LYS A 22 3.69 -7.84 -11.91
CA LYS A 22 4.15 -8.66 -13.04
C LYS A 22 3.01 -9.34 -13.81
N LEU A 23 1.77 -9.21 -13.33
CA LEU A 23 0.62 -9.78 -14.04
C LEU A 23 0.25 -8.89 -15.23
N ASP A 24 0.21 -9.48 -16.42
CA ASP A 24 -0.26 -8.80 -17.64
C ASP A 24 -1.77 -8.54 -17.62
N THR A 25 -2.51 -9.33 -16.84
CA THR A 25 -3.96 -9.22 -16.74
C THR A 25 -4.43 -9.05 -15.30
N LYS A 26 -5.48 -8.24 -15.18
CA LYS A 26 -6.14 -7.91 -13.92
C LYS A 26 -6.59 -9.17 -13.18
N SER A 27 -5.98 -9.42 -12.04
CA SER A 27 -6.38 -10.47 -11.11
C SER A 27 -7.03 -9.88 -9.87
N LYS A 28 -7.92 -10.65 -9.24
CA LYS A 28 -8.64 -10.23 -8.04
C LYS A 28 -8.84 -11.40 -7.08
N LEU A 29 -8.81 -11.10 -5.79
CA LEU A 29 -9.26 -12.00 -4.72
C LEU A 29 -10.14 -11.19 -3.78
N ASP A 30 -11.33 -11.73 -3.50
CA ASP A 30 -12.32 -11.13 -2.62
C ASP A 30 -12.47 -12.00 -1.36
N ASN A 31 -12.93 -11.41 -0.25
CA ASN A 31 -13.20 -12.09 1.03
C ASN A 31 -11.98 -12.79 1.65
N PHE A 32 -10.78 -12.20 1.52
CA PHE A 32 -9.61 -12.68 2.26
C PHE A 32 -9.74 -12.25 3.73
N GLU A 33 -9.89 -13.20 4.64
CA GLU A 33 -10.04 -12.92 6.07
C GLU A 33 -8.68 -12.74 6.74
N HIS A 34 -8.52 -11.65 7.49
CA HIS A 34 -7.34 -11.40 8.31
C HIS A 34 -7.71 -10.55 9.53
N ALA A 35 -7.36 -11.03 10.72
CA ALA A 35 -7.61 -10.34 11.99
C ALA A 35 -9.08 -9.88 12.20
N GLY A 36 -10.05 -10.63 11.66
CA GLY A 36 -11.49 -10.32 11.75
C GLY A 36 -11.99 -9.33 10.70
N ASP A 37 -11.12 -8.83 9.81
CA ASP A 37 -11.48 -8.00 8.68
C ASP A 37 -11.52 -8.81 7.37
N LEU A 38 -12.31 -8.34 6.41
CA LEU A 38 -12.38 -8.90 5.06
C LEU A 38 -11.68 -7.99 4.06
N TYR A 39 -10.71 -8.53 3.35
CA TYR A 39 -9.94 -7.82 2.35
C TYR A 39 -10.35 -8.22 0.94
N LYS A 40 -10.22 -7.23 0.05
CA LYS A 40 -10.39 -7.38 -1.39
C LYS A 40 -9.21 -6.75 -2.10
N ILE A 41 -8.49 -7.56 -2.87
CA ILE A 41 -7.33 -7.14 -3.65
C ILE A 41 -7.66 -7.22 -5.14
N LYS A 42 -7.21 -6.22 -5.88
CA LYS A 42 -7.18 -6.21 -7.34
C LYS A 42 -5.81 -5.73 -7.79
N THR A 43 -5.10 -6.51 -8.59
CA THR A 43 -3.73 -6.19 -8.97
C THR A 43 -3.39 -6.66 -10.38
N PHE A 44 -2.57 -5.85 -11.06
CA PHE A 44 -1.83 -6.15 -12.29
C PHE A 44 -0.87 -4.99 -12.58
N TYR A 45 -0.12 -5.03 -13.68
CA TYR A 45 0.92 -4.04 -13.99
C TYR A 45 0.46 -2.56 -13.96
N GLU A 46 -0.81 -2.25 -14.23
CA GLU A 46 -1.29 -0.84 -14.21
C GLU A 46 -1.78 -0.36 -12.84
N ILE A 47 -2.17 -1.27 -11.94
CA ILE A 47 -2.79 -0.87 -10.66
C ILE A 47 -2.78 -2.00 -9.65
N THR A 48 -2.52 -1.63 -8.40
CA THR A 48 -2.75 -2.46 -7.23
C THR A 48 -3.69 -1.73 -6.30
N LYS A 49 -4.82 -2.33 -5.94
CA LYS A 49 -5.85 -1.72 -5.10
C LYS A 49 -6.28 -2.69 -4.00
N LEU A 50 -6.26 -2.21 -2.76
CA LEU A 50 -6.71 -2.92 -1.59
C LEU A 50 -7.92 -2.22 -0.95
N GLU A 51 -8.94 -3.01 -0.65
CA GLU A 51 -10.10 -2.62 0.14
C GLU A 51 -10.19 -3.51 1.39
N ARG A 52 -10.68 -2.94 2.49
CA ARG A 52 -10.92 -3.60 3.78
C ARG A 52 -12.34 -3.29 4.22
N ASN A 53 -13.14 -4.32 4.47
CA ASN A 53 -14.56 -4.22 4.80
C ASN A 53 -15.34 -3.31 3.81
N GLY A 54 -14.99 -3.39 2.52
CA GLY A 54 -15.58 -2.57 1.46
C GLY A 54 -15.11 -1.11 1.40
N SER A 55 -14.22 -0.69 2.30
CA SER A 55 -13.64 0.64 2.31
C SER A 55 -12.24 0.65 1.67
N PHE A 56 -11.89 1.74 1.02
CA PHE A 56 -10.58 1.95 0.40
C PHE A 56 -9.47 1.96 1.46
N VAL A 57 -8.32 1.34 1.17
CA VAL A 57 -7.14 1.34 2.06
C VAL A 57 -5.89 1.79 1.33
N TYR A 58 -5.62 1.21 0.17
CA TYR A 58 -4.40 1.44 -0.60
C TYR A 58 -4.70 1.37 -2.10
N GLU A 59 -4.06 2.23 -2.87
CA GLU A 59 -3.96 2.08 -4.32
C GLU A 59 -2.63 2.61 -4.84
N SER A 60 -2.07 1.92 -5.83
CA SER A 60 -0.90 2.39 -6.57
C SER A 60 -1.18 2.44 -8.06
N VAL A 61 -0.62 3.45 -8.73
CA VAL A 61 -0.57 3.54 -10.20
C VAL A 61 0.87 3.91 -10.60
N PRO A 62 1.62 3.06 -11.32
CA PRO A 62 1.26 1.70 -11.77
C PRO A 62 1.14 0.70 -10.60
N GLY A 63 0.87 -0.57 -10.94
CA GLY A 63 0.75 -1.64 -9.95
C GLY A 63 2.05 -1.86 -9.19
N THR A 64 1.93 -2.27 -7.93
CA THR A 64 3.06 -2.57 -7.04
C THR A 64 2.86 -3.90 -6.31
N ALA A 65 3.92 -4.41 -5.71
CA ALA A 65 3.85 -5.41 -4.66
C ALA A 65 4.18 -4.73 -3.33
N VAL A 66 3.34 -4.97 -2.32
CA VAL A 66 3.42 -4.36 -1.00
C VAL A 66 3.65 -5.47 0.02
N GLU A 67 4.67 -5.31 0.84
CA GLU A 67 5.07 -6.24 1.89
C GLU A 67 4.94 -5.59 3.25
N HIS A 68 4.52 -6.37 4.24
CA HIS A 68 4.40 -5.96 5.64
C HIS A 68 3.53 -4.71 5.86
N PHE A 69 2.40 -4.62 5.17
CA PHE A 69 1.48 -3.48 5.30
C PHE A 69 0.82 -3.46 6.67
N SER A 70 1.09 -2.40 7.42
CA SER A 70 0.50 -2.12 8.73
C SER A 70 -0.23 -0.78 8.69
N ALA A 71 -1.51 -0.78 9.05
CA ALA A 71 -2.30 0.43 9.23
C ALA A 71 -2.76 0.52 10.69
N LYS A 72 -2.37 1.59 11.36
CA LYS A 72 -2.65 1.87 12.76
C LYS A 72 -3.35 3.24 12.88
N HIS A 73 -3.78 3.58 14.09
CA HIS A 73 -4.43 4.86 14.37
C HIS A 73 -3.51 6.08 14.14
N ASP A 74 -2.20 5.88 14.23
CA ASP A 74 -1.16 6.90 14.09
C ASP A 74 -0.51 6.92 12.70
N GLY A 75 -0.96 6.08 11.76
CA GLY A 75 -0.47 6.09 10.39
C GLY A 75 -0.32 4.72 9.73
N VAL A 76 0.52 4.65 8.69
CA VAL A 76 0.78 3.43 7.91
C VAL A 76 2.27 3.21 7.69
N GLU A 77 2.66 1.94 7.58
CA GLU A 77 4.03 1.53 7.28
C GLU A 77 4.01 0.28 6.39
N PHE A 78 4.83 0.28 5.34
CA PHE A 78 4.95 -0.86 4.41
C PHE A 78 6.24 -0.77 3.60
N THR A 79 6.64 -1.90 3.01
CA THR A 79 7.66 -1.97 1.97
C THR A 79 6.98 -2.13 0.62
N VAL A 80 7.42 -1.40 -0.40
CA VAL A 80 6.80 -1.44 -1.74
C VAL A 80 7.84 -1.63 -2.83
N SER A 81 7.50 -2.45 -3.83
CA SER A 81 8.30 -2.68 -5.03
C SER A 81 7.47 -2.58 -6.30
N GLY A 82 8.12 -2.19 -7.38
CA GLY A 82 7.54 -2.02 -8.71
C GLY A 82 8.64 -1.96 -9.77
N ASP A 83 8.26 -1.87 -11.03
CA ASP A 83 9.16 -1.71 -12.17
C ASP A 83 9.35 -0.25 -12.59
N LYS A 84 8.54 0.67 -12.06
CA LYS A 84 8.45 2.09 -12.42
C LYS A 84 7.99 2.91 -11.22
N ASP A 85 8.33 4.19 -11.23
CA ASP A 85 7.81 5.18 -10.28
C ASP A 85 6.29 5.08 -10.14
N ALA A 86 5.82 5.14 -8.89
CA ALA A 86 4.42 4.94 -8.57
C ALA A 86 3.84 6.08 -7.72
N GLN A 87 2.59 6.39 -8.00
CA GLN A 87 1.74 7.20 -7.14
C GLN A 87 0.96 6.27 -6.23
N ILE A 88 1.22 6.36 -4.93
CA ILE A 88 0.57 5.56 -3.90
C ILE A 88 -0.43 6.44 -3.15
N THR A 89 -1.69 6.03 -3.12
CA THR A 89 -2.73 6.65 -2.31
C THR A 89 -3.07 5.76 -1.14
N VAL A 90 -3.05 6.29 0.07
CA VAL A 90 -3.45 5.59 1.30
C VAL A 90 -4.62 6.28 1.99
N GLN A 91 -5.47 5.48 2.64
CA GLN A 91 -6.55 5.97 3.49
C GLN A 91 -6.05 6.17 4.93
N LEU A 92 -6.25 7.37 5.44
CA LEU A 92 -5.90 7.84 6.78
C LEU A 92 -7.07 8.65 7.35
N GLU A 93 -6.88 9.26 8.53
CA GLU A 93 -7.83 10.22 9.12
C GLU A 93 -7.98 11.45 8.23
N ASP A 94 -9.20 11.99 8.11
CA ASP A 94 -9.47 13.18 7.32
C ASP A 94 -8.90 14.45 7.96
N ASP A 95 -8.61 15.42 7.10
CA ASP A 95 -8.11 16.75 7.49
C ASP A 95 -6.95 16.76 8.51
N THR A 96 -6.06 15.77 8.43
CA THR A 96 -5.01 15.52 9.43
C THR A 96 -3.61 15.65 8.82
N GLU A 97 -2.66 16.21 9.58
CA GLU A 97 -1.26 16.33 9.18
C GLU A 97 -0.45 15.07 9.49
N TYR A 98 0.40 14.67 8.56
CA TYR A 98 1.31 13.53 8.67
C TYR A 98 2.71 13.92 8.21
N GLU A 99 3.73 13.30 8.78
CA GLU A 99 5.09 13.25 8.24
C GLU A 99 5.24 12.01 7.38
N VAL A 100 5.81 12.15 6.19
CA VAL A 100 6.08 11.04 5.28
C VAL A 100 7.59 10.76 5.24
N TYR A 101 7.95 9.49 5.33
CA TYR A 101 9.32 9.00 5.19
C TYR A 101 9.40 7.98 4.05
N VAL A 102 10.46 8.08 3.24
CA VAL A 102 10.84 7.10 2.23
C VAL A 102 12.26 6.64 2.54
N ASP A 103 12.45 5.33 2.75
CA ASP A 103 13.72 4.73 3.20
C ASP A 103 14.32 5.42 4.44
N GLY A 104 13.44 5.81 5.38
CA GLY A 104 13.81 6.50 6.62
C GLY A 104 14.15 7.99 6.46
N VAL A 105 14.14 8.53 5.24
CA VAL A 105 14.36 9.95 4.98
C VAL A 105 13.02 10.67 4.95
N ALA A 106 12.88 11.74 5.75
CA ALA A 106 11.68 12.58 5.73
C ALA A 106 11.56 13.30 4.38
N VAL A 107 10.46 13.06 3.67
CA VAL A 107 10.15 13.72 2.39
C VAL A 107 9.20 14.91 2.56
N GLY A 108 8.61 15.06 3.75
CA GLY A 108 7.89 16.26 4.17
C GLY A 108 6.57 16.00 4.88
N GLY A 109 6.00 17.09 5.40
CA GLY A 109 4.67 17.11 5.98
C GLY A 109 3.57 17.20 4.91
N MET A 110 2.57 16.35 5.01
CA MET A 110 1.42 16.31 4.10
C MET A 110 0.12 16.27 4.89
N LYS A 111 -0.89 17.01 4.41
CA LYS A 111 -2.24 16.97 4.98
C LYS A 111 -3.12 16.06 4.14
N THR A 112 -3.87 15.16 4.78
CA THR A 112 -4.92 14.40 4.09
C THR A 112 -6.01 15.35 3.60
N ASN A 113 -6.70 14.99 2.52
CA ASN A 113 -7.89 15.72 2.10
C ASN A 113 -9.09 15.43 3.03
N MET A 114 -10.23 16.08 2.78
CA MET A 114 -11.48 15.86 3.54
C MET A 114 -12.05 14.44 3.46
N SER A 115 -11.49 13.59 2.60
CA SER A 115 -11.83 12.16 2.53
C SER A 115 -10.76 11.26 3.16
N GLY A 116 -9.76 11.84 3.84
CA GLY A 116 -8.67 11.10 4.50
C GLY A 116 -7.63 10.52 3.55
N LYS A 117 -7.58 10.92 2.28
CA LYS A 117 -6.59 10.40 1.34
C LYS A 117 -5.31 11.22 1.38
N LEU A 118 -4.18 10.51 1.38
CA LEU A 118 -2.84 11.06 1.21
C LEU A 118 -2.16 10.36 0.03
N VAL A 119 -1.49 11.12 -0.84
CA VAL A 119 -0.79 10.60 -2.01
C VAL A 119 0.70 10.78 -1.84
N VAL A 120 1.47 9.72 -2.05
CA VAL A 120 2.93 9.68 -1.98
C VAL A 120 3.46 9.27 -3.34
N SER A 121 4.42 10.02 -3.88
CA SER A 121 5.19 9.60 -5.05
C SER A 121 6.43 8.83 -4.59
N VAL A 122 6.64 7.63 -5.12
CA VAL A 122 7.83 6.82 -4.82
C VAL A 122 8.57 6.48 -6.11
N GLU A 123 9.89 6.63 -6.08
CA GLU A 123 10.76 6.17 -7.15
C GLU A 123 11.03 4.68 -6.99
N LEU A 124 10.74 3.89 -8.03
CA LEU A 124 10.85 2.44 -7.98
C LEU A 124 11.54 1.92 -9.22
N ASN A 125 12.36 0.89 -9.03
CA ASN A 125 13.10 0.20 -10.08
C ASN A 125 12.98 -1.31 -9.87
N GLU A 126 13.00 -2.07 -10.97
CA GLU A 126 12.88 -3.52 -10.86
C GLU A 126 13.96 -4.11 -9.94
N GLY A 127 13.51 -4.91 -8.97
CA GLY A 127 14.40 -5.59 -8.02
C GLY A 127 14.78 -4.76 -6.80
N VAL A 128 14.37 -3.48 -6.72
CA VAL A 128 14.54 -2.61 -5.56
C VAL A 128 13.18 -2.35 -4.92
N ALA A 129 13.13 -2.39 -3.59
CA ALA A 129 11.99 -1.93 -2.81
C ALA A 129 12.38 -0.72 -1.99
N CYS A 130 11.39 0.11 -1.69
CA CYS A 130 11.53 1.20 -0.74
C CYS A 130 10.57 1.00 0.43
N GLN A 131 10.97 1.45 1.61
CA GLN A 131 10.10 1.52 2.77
C GLN A 131 9.37 2.85 2.78
N VAL A 132 8.04 2.81 2.90
CA VAL A 132 7.20 4.00 3.08
C VAL A 132 6.62 3.97 4.48
N LYS A 133 6.74 5.10 5.18
CA LYS A 133 6.13 5.30 6.50
C LYS A 133 5.45 6.65 6.54
N VAL A 134 4.20 6.67 6.96
CA VAL A 134 3.40 7.89 7.13
C VAL A 134 2.95 7.92 8.57
N VAL A 135 3.30 8.97 9.31
CA VAL A 135 3.06 9.07 10.76
C VAL A 135 2.35 10.37 11.08
N LYS A 136 1.27 10.30 11.86
CA LYS A 136 0.49 11.46 12.29
C LYS A 136 1.40 12.43 13.06
N ARG A 137 1.29 13.72 12.76
CA ARG A 137 1.97 14.80 13.48
C ARG A 137 1.22 15.21 14.74
#